data_AF-A0A354XGU9-F1
#
_entry.id   AF-A0A354XGU9-F1
#
_cell.length_a   1.000
_cell.length_b   1.000
_cell.length_c   1.000
_cell.angle_alpha   90.00
_cell.angle_beta   90.00
_cell.angle_gamma   90.00
#
_symmetry.space_group_name_H-M   'P 1'
#
loop_
_entity.id
_entity.type
_entity.pdbx_description
1 polymer ?
#
loop_
_entity_poly.entity_id
_entity_poly.type
_entity_poly.pdbx_seq_one_letter_code
_entity_poly.pdbx_strand_id
1 'polypeptide(L)' 'LFSASPFEGLRSLSASIAIELPEASPGGLTYHLLIFAALSLFIFTFLVNTLAEVVRQRLRRRYQRLGGKL' A
#
# COMPACT_ATOMS: atom_id res chain seq x y z
N LEU A 1 23.86 3.40 5.29
CA LEU A 1 23.66 4.85 5.06
C LEU A 1 22.47 5.00 4.13
N PHE A 2 21.31 5.32 4.71
CA PHE A 2 19.99 5.56 4.09
C PHE A 2 19.57 4.62 2.94
N SER A 3 18.99 3.46 3.28
CA SER A 3 17.98 2.83 2.42
C SER A 3 16.74 3.72 2.43
N ALA A 4 16.73 4.76 1.60
CA ALA A 4 15.54 5.58 1.38
C ALA A 4 14.50 4.80 0.53
N SER A 5 14.16 3.60 0.98
CA SER A 5 13.08 2.79 0.44
C SER A 5 11.81 3.29 1.11
N PRO A 6 10.93 4.07 0.44
CA PRO A 6 9.69 4.57 1.03
C PRO A 6 8.78 3.45 1.58
N PHE A 7 9.01 2.21 1.13
CA PHE A 7 8.36 0.99 1.62
C PHE A 7 8.77 0.59 3.05
N GLU A 8 9.94 1.01 3.53
CA GLU A 8 10.42 0.71 4.88
C GLU A 8 9.59 1.45 5.95
N GLY A 9 9.32 2.74 5.70
CA GLY A 9 8.41 3.53 6.53
C GLY A 9 6.97 2.98 6.51
N LEU A 10 6.49 2.53 5.35
CA LEU A 10 5.17 1.90 5.20
C LEU A 10 5.03 0.64 6.07
N ARG A 11 6.05 -0.22 6.05
CA ARG A 11 6.12 -1.43 6.86
C ARG A 11 6.15 -1.10 8.35
N SER A 12 6.96 -0.12 8.75
CA SER A 12 7.05 0.31 10.14
C SER A 12 5.72 0.85 10.65
N LEU A 13 5.05 1.72 9.89
CA LEU A 13 3.74 2.26 10.25
C LEU A 13 2.68 1.16 10.34
N SER A 14 2.68 0.20 9.39
CA SER A 14 1.78 -0.95 9.43
C SER A 14 1.96 -1.78 10.71
N ALA A 15 3.21 -1.99 11.13
CA ALA A 15 3.53 -2.73 12.36
C ALA A 15 3.06 -1.98 13.60
N SER A 16 3.29 -0.66 13.68
CA SER A 16 2.79 0.17 14.79
C SER A 16 1.27 0.11 14.89
N ILE A 17 0.54 0.26 13.77
CA ILE A 17 -0.93 0.14 13.78
C ILE A 17 -1.38 -1.24 14.25
N ALA A 18 -0.74 -2.32 13.77
CA ALA A 18 -1.12 -3.68 14.14
C ALA A 18 -0.90 -3.98 15.64
N ILE A 19 0.10 -3.34 16.25
CA ILE A 19 0.41 -3.48 17.68
C ILE A 19 -0.50 -2.57 18.53
N GLU A 20 -0.68 -1.32 18.14
CA GLU A 20 -1.38 -0.32 18.96
C GLU A 20 -2.91 -0.42 18.86
N LEU A 21 -3.46 -0.85 17.71
CA LEU A 21 -4.91 -0.94 17.51
C LEU A 21 -5.62 -1.90 18.48
N PRO A 22 -5.12 -3.10 18.80
CA PRO A 22 -5.76 -3.99 19.78
C PRO A 22 -5.67 -3.47 21.23
N GLU A 23 -4.67 -2.65 21.55
CA GLU A 23 -4.53 -2.04 22.88
C GLU A 23 -5.32 -0.73 23.02
N ALA A 24 -5.72 -0.13 21.90
CA ALA A 24 -6.48 1.11 21.89
C ALA A 24 -7.91 0.92 22.42
N SER A 25 -8.29 1.72 23.41
CA SER A 25 -9.65 1.74 23.95
C SER A 25 -10.65 2.10 22.84
N PRO A 26 -11.67 1.25 22.58
CA PRO A 26 -12.71 1.54 21.59
C PRO A 26 -13.41 2.87 21.91
N GLY A 27 -13.48 3.77 20.93
CA GLY A 27 -14.08 5.09 21.10
C GLY A 27 -13.15 6.18 21.65
N GLY A 28 -11.91 5.85 22.01
CA GLY A 28 -10.90 6.83 22.41
C GLY A 28 -10.29 7.59 21.24
N LEU A 29 -9.61 8.71 21.51
CA LEU A 29 -8.92 9.52 20.48
C LEU A 29 -7.89 8.70 19.68
N THR A 30 -7.07 7.91 20.37
CA THR A 30 -6.04 7.05 19.76
C THR A 30 -6.65 6.04 18.79
N TYR A 31 -7.79 5.44 19.12
CA TYR A 31 -8.49 4.50 18.24
C TYR A 31 -8.87 5.15 16.91
N HIS A 32 -9.44 6.36 16.95
CA HIS A 32 -9.81 7.09 15.73
C HIS A 32 -8.59 7.48 14.89
N LEU A 33 -7.50 7.91 15.54
CA LEU A 33 -6.25 8.23 14.86
C LEU A 33 -5.63 7.00 14.19
N LEU A 34 -5.61 5.85 14.86
CA LEU A 34 -5.10 4.60 14.31
C LEU A 34 -5.93 4.11 13.12
N ILE A 35 -7.26 4.21 13.21
CA ILE A 35 -8.15 3.88 12.08
C ILE A 35 -7.92 4.83 10.90
N PHE A 36 -7.76 6.13 11.16
CA PHE A 36 -7.44 7.10 10.10
C PHE A 36 -6.09 6.81 9.45
N ALA A 37 -5.06 6.50 10.24
CA ALA A 37 -3.75 6.10 9.75
C ALA A 37 -3.82 4.80 8.93
N ALA A 38 -4.55 3.79 9.41
CA ALA A 38 -4.78 2.52 8.72
C ALA A 38 -5.50 2.71 7.39
N LEU A 39 -6.52 3.57 7.34
CA LEU A 39 -7.24 3.89 6.11
C LEU A 39 -6.34 4.61 5.10
N SER A 40 -5.57 5.60 5.55
CA SER A 40 -4.62 6.31 4.70
C SER A 40 -3.57 5.36 4.11
N LEU A 41 -3.01 4.49 4.96
CA LEU A 41 -2.07 3.43 4.59
C LEU A 41 -2.69 2.45 3.57
N PHE A 42 -3.94 2.04 3.78
CA PHE A 42 -4.68 1.18 2.85
C PHE A 42 -4.87 1.86 1.49
N ILE A 43 -5.33 3.11 1.45
CA ILE A 43 -5.51 3.87 0.21
C ILE A 43 -4.20 3.97 -0.55
N PHE A 44 -3.11 4.33 0.12
CA PHE A 44 -1.79 4.41 -0.49
C PHE A 44 -1.38 3.07 -1.11
N THR A 45 -1.47 2.00 -0.33
CA THR A 45 -1.11 0.65 -0.77
C THR A 45 -1.97 0.21 -1.95
N PHE A 46 -3.28 0.45 -1.89
CA PHE A 46 -4.23 0.13 -2.95
C PHE A 46 -3.91 0.88 -4.24
N LEU A 47 -3.63 2.18 -4.16
CA LEU A 47 -3.27 3.00 -5.33
C LEU A 47 -2.00 2.50 -6.01
N VAL A 48 -0.95 2.22 -5.24
CA VAL A 48 0.32 1.70 -5.76
C VAL A 48 0.13 0.36 -6.45
N ASN A 49 -0.59 -0.57 -5.80
CA ASN A 49 -0.88 -1.88 -6.40
C ASN A 49 -1.74 -1.77 -7.66
N THR A 50 -2.73 -0.88 -7.65
CA THR A 50 -3.59 -0.62 -8.81
C THR A 50 -2.79 -0.06 -9.97
N LEU A 51 -1.91 0.92 -9.73
CA LEU A 51 -1.02 1.47 -10.76
C LEU A 51 -0.10 0.39 -11.34
N ALA A 52 0.49 -0.44 -10.48
CA ALA A 52 1.35 -1.54 -10.92
C ALA A 52 0.59 -2.52 -11.83
N GLU A 53 -0.66 -2.85 -11.48
CA GLU A 53 -1.51 -3.72 -12.30
C GLU A 53 -1.90 -3.05 -13.62
N VAL A 54 -2.24 -1.76 -13.62
CA VAL A 54 -2.54 -1.01 -14.86
C VAL A 54 -1.32 -1.00 -15.80
N VAL A 55 -0.13 -0.75 -15.27
CA VAL A 55 1.13 -0.81 -16.04
C VAL A 55 1.36 -2.22 -16.58
N ARG A 56 1.17 -3.25 -15.76
CA ARG A 56 1.28 -4.67 -16.15
C ARG A 56 0.33 -5.00 -17.30
N GLN A 57 -0.92 -4.56 -17.22
CA GLN A 57 -1.91 -4.77 -18.28
C GLN A 57 -1.54 -4.04 -19.57
N ARG A 58 -1.08 -2.78 -19.48
CA ARG A 58 -0.60 -2.00 -20.65
C ARG A 58 0.56 -2.71 -21.34
N LEU A 59 1.51 -3.20 -20.56
CA LEU A 59 2.68 -3.92 -21.06
C LEU A 59 2.30 -5.26 -21.70
N ARG A 60 1.44 -6.05 -21.04
CA ARG A 60 0.88 -7.29 -21.60
C ARG A 60 0.18 -7.06 -22.93
N ARG A 61 -0.66 -6.02 -23.04
CA ARG A 61 -1.32 -5.63 -24.30
C ARG A 61 -0.32 -5.26 -25.40
N ARG A 62 0.79 -4.58 -25.06
CA ARG A 62 1.86 -4.26 -26.03
C ARG A 62 2.61 -5.51 -26.51
N TYR A 63 3.00 -6.40 -25.59
CA TYR A 63 3.66 -7.65 -25.96
C TYR A 63 2.76 -8.58 -26.78
N GLN A 64 1.46 -8.67 -26.46
CA GLN A 64 0.52 -9.47 -27.26
C GLN A 64 0.31 -8.92 -28.68
N ARG A 65 0.40 -7.60 -28.88
CA ARG A 65 0.33 -7.01 -30.24
C ARG A 65 1.59 -7.27 -31.07
N LEU A 66 2.74 -7.48 -30.43
CA LEU A 66 4.02 -7.76 -31.11
C LEU A 66 4.21 -9.25 -31.39
N GLY A 67 3.68 -10.14 -30.53
CA GLY A 67 3.76 -11.60 -30.69
C GLY A 67 2.77 -12.23 -31.68
N GLY A 68 1.88 -11.44 -32.31
CA GLY A 68 0.94 -11.92 -33.33
C GLY A 68 1.42 -11.77 -34.78
N LYS A 69 2.72 -11.54 -35.00
CA LYS A 69 3.35 -11.37 -36.32
C LYS A 69 4.43 -12.42 -36.65
N LEU A 70 4.44 -13.55 -35.95
CA LEU A 70 5.28 -14.71 -36.29
C LEU A 70 4.39 -15.86 -36.75
#